data_AF-A0A0B4E7D6-F1
#
_entry.id   AF-A0A0B4E7D6-F1
#
_cell.length_a   1.000
_cell.length_b   1.000
_cell.length_c   1.000
_cell.angle_alpha   90.00
_cell.angle_beta   90.00
_cell.angle_gamma   90.00
#
_symmetry.space_group_name_H-M   'P 1'
#
loop_
_entity.id
_entity.type
_entity.pdbx_description
1 polymer ?
#
loop_
_entity_poly.entity_id
_entity_poly.type
_entity_poly.pdbx_seq_one_letter_code
_entity_poly.pdbx_strand_id
1 'polypeptide(L)'
;MKKTLLILGMLLANFAWAQFTTGTVSLPTAGMTVKIDTTPTTVTLTLTGDSNSMLGIGFGSSGMANGADGFIYNSATSRDYTFGGIGVTPTADAAQDWTVGTNSVSGTTRTIVATRTLAGGTGDFAISNANTSLSIFYSRRDGNTVLGYHNALRDYATLSRSASLATSDLTLKSKATSIYPNPAKETVNFENADNIKSVDIYETTGRKVKSVKVEGGNISVSDLRSGSYYLEITQKDGTLSYEKLIKE
;
A
#
# COMPACT_ATOMS: atom_id res chain seq x y z
N MET A 1 26.54 14.93 -42.77
CA MET A 1 25.73 13.70 -42.81
C MET A 1 25.70 13.08 -41.43
N LYS A 2 24.53 12.54 -41.06
CA LYS A 2 24.21 11.70 -39.89
C LYS A 2 24.25 12.36 -38.51
N LYS A 3 23.07 12.93 -38.20
CA LYS A 3 22.48 13.03 -36.87
C LYS A 3 22.37 11.61 -36.26
N THR A 4 22.93 11.41 -35.08
CA THR A 4 22.45 10.41 -34.11
C THR A 4 22.65 11.04 -32.73
N LEU A 5 21.71 11.92 -32.39
CA LEU A 5 21.61 12.51 -31.06
C LEU A 5 20.95 11.47 -30.16
N LEU A 6 21.70 11.10 -29.13
CA LEU A 6 21.35 10.35 -27.95
C LEU A 6 19.94 10.74 -27.42
N ILE A 7 18.95 9.86 -27.61
CA ILE A 7 17.71 9.87 -26.83
C ILE A 7 17.92 8.83 -25.71
N LEU A 8 18.67 9.22 -24.69
CA LEU A 8 18.76 8.50 -23.43
C LEU A 8 18.61 9.54 -22.32
N GLY A 9 17.36 9.86 -22.00
CA GLY A 9 17.01 10.82 -20.96
C GLY A 9 15.52 11.06 -20.98
N MET A 10 14.84 10.80 -19.85
CA MET A 10 13.39 10.80 -19.65
C MET A 10 12.62 9.58 -20.17
N LEU A 11 12.93 8.41 -19.60
CA LEU A 11 11.93 7.40 -19.28
C LEU A 11 12.35 6.72 -17.98
N LEU A 12 12.38 7.48 -16.88
CA LEU A 12 12.07 6.88 -15.57
C LEU A 12 10.56 6.63 -15.57
N ALA A 13 10.13 5.63 -16.34
CA ALA A 13 8.84 5.01 -16.12
C ALA A 13 8.94 4.31 -14.77
N ASN A 14 8.64 5.04 -13.70
CA ASN A 14 8.29 4.41 -12.44
C ASN A 14 7.05 3.56 -12.75
N PHE A 15 7.25 2.25 -12.94
CA PHE A 15 6.14 1.32 -13.09
C PHE A 15 5.40 1.31 -11.75
N ALA A 16 4.42 2.21 -11.59
CA ALA A 16 3.42 2.10 -10.55
C ALA A 16 2.65 0.82 -10.85
N TRP A 17 2.99 -0.25 -10.14
CA TRP A 17 2.27 -1.49 -10.31
C TRP A 17 0.87 -1.35 -9.70
N ALA A 18 -0.14 -1.82 -10.42
CA ALA A 18 -1.53 -1.69 -9.99
C ALA A 18 -1.72 -2.34 -8.61
N GLN A 19 -2.41 -1.63 -7.72
CA GLN A 19 -2.89 -2.15 -6.44
C GLN A 19 -4.41 -2.10 -6.43
N PHE A 20 -5.03 -3.04 -5.72
CA PHE A 20 -6.48 -3.13 -5.65
C PHE A 20 -6.95 -3.21 -4.21
N THR A 21 -7.96 -2.41 -3.88
CA THR A 21 -8.59 -2.41 -2.55
C THR A 21 -10.05 -2.78 -2.67
N THR A 22 -10.60 -3.42 -1.65
CA THR A 22 -12.05 -3.55 -1.48
C THR A 22 -12.67 -2.34 -0.78
N GLY A 23 -11.85 -1.45 -0.22
CA GLY A 23 -12.28 -0.59 0.88
C GLY A 23 -12.73 -1.42 2.09
N THR A 24 -13.25 -0.74 3.12
CA THR A 24 -13.87 -1.43 4.26
C THR A 24 -15.27 -1.91 3.88
N VAL A 25 -15.47 -3.23 3.90
CA VAL A 25 -16.74 -3.89 3.61
C VAL A 25 -17.40 -4.36 4.90
N SER A 26 -18.67 -4.02 5.09
CA SER A 26 -19.47 -4.45 6.24
C SER A 26 -19.95 -5.90 6.09
N LEU A 27 -19.86 -6.67 7.17
CA LEU A 27 -20.30 -8.06 7.28
C LEU A 27 -21.38 -8.16 8.38
N PRO A 28 -22.62 -7.73 8.08
CA PRO A 28 -23.63 -7.41 9.10
C PRO A 28 -24.07 -8.63 9.91
N THR A 29 -24.21 -9.80 9.28
CA THR A 29 -24.66 -11.05 9.94
C THR A 29 -23.75 -11.47 11.09
N ALA A 30 -22.47 -11.12 11.05
CA ALA A 30 -21.50 -11.43 12.09
C ALA A 30 -21.01 -10.19 12.85
N GLY A 31 -21.55 -9.00 12.56
CA GLY A 31 -21.11 -7.73 13.15
C GLY A 31 -19.60 -7.51 12.99
N MET A 32 -19.08 -7.75 11.79
CA MET A 32 -17.66 -7.64 11.43
C MET A 32 -17.47 -6.66 10.28
N THR A 33 -16.22 -6.23 10.04
CA THR A 33 -15.85 -5.62 8.76
C THR A 33 -14.55 -6.21 8.25
N VAL A 34 -14.38 -6.22 6.93
CA VAL A 34 -13.19 -6.73 6.26
C VAL A 34 -12.71 -5.75 5.19
N LYS A 35 -11.40 -5.64 5.03
CA LYS A 35 -10.76 -4.96 3.91
C LYS A 35 -9.65 -5.85 3.36
N ILE A 36 -9.60 -6.00 2.04
CA ILE A 36 -8.55 -6.71 1.32
C ILE A 36 -7.85 -5.71 0.40
N ASP A 37 -6.56 -5.52 0.64
CA ASP A 37 -5.68 -4.76 -0.24
C ASP A 37 -4.70 -5.73 -0.89
N THR A 38 -4.46 -5.62 -2.20
CA THR A 38 -3.35 -6.33 -2.85
C THR A 38 -2.37 -5.37 -3.48
N THR A 39 -1.12 -5.75 -3.36
CA THR A 39 -0.02 -5.32 -4.21
C THR A 39 0.29 -6.44 -5.21
N PRO A 40 1.23 -6.24 -6.15
CA PRO A 40 1.62 -7.30 -7.09
C PRO A 40 2.24 -8.54 -6.45
N THR A 41 2.64 -8.47 -5.18
CA THR A 41 3.30 -9.59 -4.50
C THR A 41 2.57 -10.03 -3.23
N THR A 42 1.73 -9.19 -2.65
CA THR A 42 1.10 -9.46 -1.35
C THR A 42 -0.38 -9.13 -1.31
N VAL A 43 -1.07 -9.80 -0.40
CA VAL A 43 -2.41 -9.47 0.07
C VAL A 43 -2.36 -9.08 1.53
N THR A 44 -3.07 -8.01 1.90
CA THR A 44 -3.25 -7.55 3.27
C THR A 44 -4.73 -7.63 3.63
N LEU A 45 -5.04 -8.41 4.67
CA LEU A 45 -6.34 -8.51 5.31
C LEU A 45 -6.38 -7.55 6.49
N THR A 46 -7.39 -6.68 6.53
CA THR A 46 -7.79 -5.97 7.76
C THR A 46 -9.15 -6.47 8.20
N LEU A 47 -9.21 -7.10 9.37
CA LEU A 47 -10.42 -7.69 9.95
C LEU A 47 -10.78 -6.98 11.24
N THR A 48 -12.05 -6.60 11.38
CA THR A 48 -12.56 -6.03 12.63
C THR A 48 -13.82 -6.77 13.10
N GLY A 49 -14.01 -6.80 14.42
CA GLY A 49 -15.17 -7.42 15.05
C GLY A 49 -15.12 -7.29 16.57
N ASP A 50 -16.07 -7.92 17.25
CA ASP A 50 -16.12 -7.97 18.72
C ASP A 50 -14.83 -8.56 19.30
N SER A 51 -14.24 -7.89 20.30
CA SER A 51 -12.93 -8.22 20.84
C SER A 51 -12.91 -9.48 21.70
N ASN A 52 -14.08 -9.94 22.16
CA ASN A 52 -14.29 -11.13 22.96
C ASN A 52 -14.70 -12.36 22.13
N SER A 53 -14.74 -12.23 20.81
CA SER A 53 -15.24 -13.26 19.90
C SER A 53 -14.14 -13.87 19.02
N MET A 54 -14.32 -15.13 18.61
CA MET A 54 -13.59 -15.70 17.48
C MET A 54 -14.07 -15.03 16.20
N LEU A 55 -13.14 -14.65 15.31
CA LEU A 55 -13.44 -14.02 14.02
C LEU A 55 -12.86 -14.88 12.90
N GLY A 56 -13.68 -15.35 11.97
CA GLY A 56 -13.26 -16.19 10.86
C GLY A 56 -13.59 -15.57 9.51
N ILE A 57 -12.66 -15.62 8.57
CA ILE A 57 -12.83 -15.29 7.16
C ILE A 57 -12.24 -16.44 6.35
N GLY A 58 -12.99 -16.99 5.40
CA GLY A 58 -12.47 -17.90 4.40
C GLY A 58 -12.71 -17.39 2.99
N PHE A 59 -11.96 -17.93 2.04
CA PHE A 59 -11.92 -17.42 0.67
C PHE A 59 -12.62 -18.38 -0.32
N GLY A 60 -13.27 -17.80 -1.32
CA GLY A 60 -14.11 -18.52 -2.26
C GLY A 60 -15.58 -18.57 -1.85
N SER A 61 -16.37 -19.33 -2.60
CA SER A 61 -17.84 -19.42 -2.45
C SER A 61 -18.33 -20.73 -1.84
N SER A 62 -17.41 -21.62 -1.45
CA SER A 62 -17.74 -22.98 -1.00
C SER A 62 -18.00 -23.10 0.51
N GLY A 63 -17.79 -22.04 1.29
CA GLY A 63 -17.95 -22.07 2.73
C GLY A 63 -16.92 -23.00 3.38
N MET A 64 -17.30 -23.70 4.46
CA MET A 64 -16.45 -24.69 5.11
C MET A 64 -16.37 -26.02 4.34
N ALA A 65 -16.31 -26.00 3.01
CA ALA A 65 -16.08 -27.20 2.22
C ALA A 65 -14.70 -27.79 2.56
N ASN A 66 -14.54 -29.10 2.33
CA ASN A 66 -13.26 -29.76 2.54
C ASN A 66 -12.18 -29.16 1.63
N GLY A 67 -11.06 -28.73 2.21
CA GLY A 67 -9.97 -28.06 1.53
C GLY A 67 -10.18 -26.56 1.30
N ALA A 68 -11.23 -25.94 1.85
CA ALA A 68 -11.30 -24.48 1.85
C ALA A 68 -10.20 -23.90 2.76
N ASP A 69 -9.80 -22.66 2.46
CA ASP A 69 -8.75 -21.92 3.15
C ASP A 69 -9.37 -20.73 3.90
N GLY A 70 -8.84 -20.42 5.09
CA GLY A 70 -9.23 -19.21 5.79
C GLY A 70 -8.34 -18.76 6.94
N PHE A 71 -8.51 -17.48 7.22
CA PHE A 71 -7.94 -16.78 8.37
C PHE A 71 -8.89 -16.86 9.57
N ILE A 72 -8.43 -17.37 10.72
CA ILE A 72 -9.21 -17.40 11.95
C ILE A 72 -8.44 -16.75 13.10
N TYR A 73 -9.02 -15.68 13.65
CA TYR A 73 -8.63 -15.18 14.95
C TYR A 73 -9.35 -15.95 16.06
N ASN A 74 -8.56 -16.52 16.96
CA ASN A 74 -9.02 -17.20 18.17
C ASN A 74 -7.97 -17.05 19.29
N SER A 75 -8.21 -17.71 20.42
CA SER A 75 -7.32 -17.70 21.60
C SER A 75 -5.98 -18.42 21.39
N ALA A 76 -5.82 -19.17 20.29
CA ALA A 76 -4.54 -19.78 19.91
C ALA A 76 -3.68 -18.78 19.13
N THR A 77 -2.44 -19.17 18.83
CA THR A 77 -1.49 -18.35 18.04
C THR A 77 -1.71 -18.48 16.54
N SER A 78 -2.14 -19.65 16.05
CA SER A 78 -2.36 -19.91 14.63
C SER A 78 -3.48 -19.04 14.05
N ARG A 79 -3.26 -18.59 12.81
CA ARG A 79 -4.17 -17.75 12.02
C ARG A 79 -4.56 -18.37 10.69
N ASP A 80 -3.75 -19.28 10.16
CA ASP A 80 -4.05 -20.05 8.95
C ASP A 80 -4.68 -21.40 9.29
N TYR A 81 -5.79 -21.69 8.62
CA TYR A 81 -6.57 -22.90 8.82
C TYR A 81 -7.14 -23.45 7.52
N THR A 82 -6.95 -24.75 7.31
CA THR A 82 -7.70 -25.54 6.35
C THR A 82 -9.01 -26.06 6.96
N PHE A 83 -10.11 -25.97 6.21
CA PHE A 83 -11.41 -26.51 6.59
C PHE A 83 -11.56 -27.96 6.13
N GLY A 84 -11.99 -28.85 7.04
CA GLY A 84 -12.20 -30.28 6.76
C GLY A 84 -13.62 -30.67 6.32
N GLY A 85 -14.50 -29.70 6.05
CA GLY A 85 -15.91 -29.94 5.80
C GLY A 85 -16.84 -29.39 6.90
N ILE A 86 -18.14 -29.33 6.60
CA ILE A 86 -19.16 -28.86 7.55
C ILE A 86 -19.23 -29.83 8.74
N GLY A 87 -19.16 -29.28 9.96
CA GLY A 87 -19.19 -30.06 11.20
C GLY A 87 -17.82 -30.55 11.66
N VAL A 88 -16.77 -30.37 10.86
CA VAL A 88 -15.39 -30.66 11.24
C VAL A 88 -14.73 -29.37 11.71
N THR A 89 -14.07 -29.41 12.88
CA THR A 89 -13.31 -28.27 13.39
C THR A 89 -12.17 -27.94 12.41
N PRO A 90 -11.99 -26.67 12.00
CA PRO A 90 -10.87 -26.27 11.16
C PRO A 90 -9.53 -26.67 11.80
N THR A 91 -8.59 -27.13 10.97
CA THR A 91 -7.25 -27.55 11.43
C THR A 91 -6.26 -26.44 11.13
N ALA A 92 -5.44 -26.07 12.11
CA ALA A 92 -4.39 -25.08 11.88
C ALA A 92 -3.36 -25.66 10.90
N ASP A 93 -2.97 -24.86 9.91
CA ASP A 93 -2.01 -25.31 8.92
C ASP A 93 -0.61 -25.43 9.52
N ALA A 94 0.16 -26.41 9.03
CA ALA A 94 1.50 -26.66 9.53
C ALA A 94 2.44 -25.49 9.21
N ALA A 95 2.28 -24.87 8.04
CA ALA A 95 2.84 -23.57 7.71
C ALA A 95 1.79 -22.49 8.01
N GLN A 96 2.22 -21.35 8.51
CA GLN A 96 1.34 -20.20 8.76
C GLN A 96 1.81 -19.08 7.83
N ASP A 97 1.06 -18.82 6.78
CA ASP A 97 1.43 -17.88 5.71
C ASP A 97 1.05 -16.44 6.06
N TRP A 98 0.00 -16.26 6.87
CA TRP A 98 -0.37 -14.94 7.40
C TRP A 98 0.59 -14.44 8.49
N THR A 99 1.29 -13.35 8.18
CA THR A 99 2.04 -12.57 9.15
C THR A 99 1.15 -11.47 9.73
N VAL A 100 0.86 -11.51 11.03
CA VAL A 100 0.08 -10.47 11.72
C VAL A 100 0.97 -9.27 12.02
N GLY A 101 0.68 -8.12 11.41
CA GLY A 101 1.35 -6.85 11.70
C GLY A 101 0.73 -6.10 12.87
N THR A 102 -0.61 -6.08 12.95
CA THR A 102 -1.36 -5.41 14.03
C THR A 102 -2.43 -6.34 14.58
N ASN A 103 -2.59 -6.34 15.90
CA ASN A 103 -3.73 -6.90 16.60
C ASN A 103 -4.04 -6.04 17.83
N SER A 104 -4.94 -5.08 17.67
CA SER A 104 -5.27 -4.10 18.72
C SER A 104 -6.73 -4.21 19.14
N VAL A 105 -7.02 -3.76 20.36
CA VAL A 105 -8.38 -3.65 20.89
C VAL A 105 -8.60 -2.21 21.34
N SER A 106 -9.70 -1.62 20.87
CA SER A 106 -10.20 -0.31 21.30
C SER A 106 -11.65 -0.45 21.71
N GLY A 107 -11.94 -0.28 23.01
CA GLY A 107 -13.24 -0.62 23.58
C GLY A 107 -13.58 -2.09 23.34
N THR A 108 -14.75 -2.34 22.73
CA THR A 108 -15.22 -3.69 22.37
C THR A 108 -14.80 -4.14 20.97
N THR A 109 -14.05 -3.33 20.22
CA THR A 109 -13.66 -3.65 18.85
C THR A 109 -12.22 -4.10 18.78
N ARG A 110 -11.99 -5.25 18.14
CA ARG A 110 -10.67 -5.74 17.75
C ARG A 110 -10.40 -5.36 16.30
N THR A 111 -9.16 -4.97 16.00
CA THR A 111 -8.65 -4.75 14.65
C THR A 111 -7.40 -5.59 14.44
N ILE A 112 -7.43 -6.43 13.40
CA ILE A 112 -6.32 -7.30 13.02
C ILE A 112 -5.90 -6.93 11.60
N VAL A 113 -4.60 -6.71 11.40
CA VAL A 113 -4.01 -6.51 10.08
C VAL A 113 -2.98 -7.60 9.86
N ALA A 114 -3.19 -8.44 8.84
CA ALA A 114 -2.33 -9.55 8.49
C ALA A 114 -1.98 -9.52 7.00
N THR A 115 -0.77 -9.93 6.65
CA THR A 115 -0.26 -9.94 5.26
C THR A 115 0.28 -11.31 4.91
N ARG A 116 0.04 -11.77 3.68
CA ARG A 116 0.71 -12.93 3.07
C ARG A 116 1.00 -12.69 1.59
N THR A 117 1.66 -13.64 0.94
CA THR A 117 1.87 -13.62 -0.52
C THR A 117 0.54 -13.80 -1.26
N LEU A 118 0.44 -13.41 -2.53
CA LEU A 118 -0.79 -13.63 -3.31
C LEU A 118 -1.16 -15.11 -3.47
N ALA A 119 -0.15 -15.99 -3.53
CA ALA A 119 -0.35 -17.42 -3.69
C ALA A 119 -0.74 -18.10 -2.37
N GLY A 120 -0.21 -17.61 -1.24
CA GLY A 120 -0.22 -18.35 0.01
C GLY A 120 0.81 -19.49 0.04
N GLY A 121 0.51 -20.48 0.88
CA GLY A 121 1.18 -21.76 0.99
C GLY A 121 0.58 -22.84 0.09
N THR A 122 0.95 -24.10 0.36
CA THR A 122 0.43 -25.26 -0.37
C THR A 122 -0.95 -25.61 0.14
N GLY A 123 -1.97 -25.51 -0.71
CA GLY A 123 -3.37 -25.79 -0.36
C GLY A 123 -4.21 -24.53 -0.16
N ASP A 124 -3.57 -23.37 -0.09
CA ASP A 124 -4.23 -22.08 0.09
C ASP A 124 -5.03 -21.62 -1.13
N PHE A 125 -6.00 -20.76 -0.86
CA PHE A 125 -6.69 -20.01 -1.89
C PHE A 125 -5.80 -18.85 -2.37
N ALA A 126 -5.43 -18.86 -3.64
CA ALA A 126 -4.68 -17.77 -4.26
C ALA A 126 -5.56 -16.53 -4.47
N ILE A 127 -5.14 -15.38 -3.95
CA ILE A 127 -5.84 -14.10 -4.10
C ILE A 127 -5.11 -13.28 -5.15
N SER A 128 -5.68 -13.16 -6.35
CA SER A 128 -5.07 -12.40 -7.45
C SER A 128 -5.04 -10.89 -7.17
N ASN A 129 -3.96 -10.21 -7.61
CA ASN A 129 -3.90 -8.75 -7.68
C ASN A 129 -4.62 -8.25 -8.94
N ALA A 130 -5.96 -8.25 -8.92
CA ALA A 130 -6.78 -7.90 -10.07
C ALA A 130 -8.03 -7.09 -9.67
N ASN A 131 -8.57 -6.35 -10.65
CA ASN A 131 -9.83 -5.61 -10.54
C ASN A 131 -11.06 -6.51 -10.71
N THR A 132 -11.08 -7.63 -9.99
CA THR A 132 -12.17 -8.62 -10.06
C THR A 132 -12.71 -8.85 -8.66
N SER A 133 -14.01 -9.13 -8.56
CA SER A 133 -14.63 -9.41 -7.28
C SER A 133 -14.02 -10.66 -6.61
N LEU A 134 -13.95 -10.65 -5.28
CA LEU A 134 -13.48 -11.76 -4.46
C LEU A 134 -14.63 -12.28 -3.59
N SER A 135 -15.01 -13.54 -3.76
CA SER A 135 -15.98 -14.17 -2.86
C SER A 135 -15.30 -14.59 -1.56
N ILE A 136 -15.99 -14.38 -0.45
CA ILE A 136 -15.60 -14.81 0.88
C ILE A 136 -16.79 -15.44 1.60
N PHE A 137 -16.48 -16.21 2.64
CA PHE A 137 -17.41 -16.58 3.69
C PHE A 137 -16.83 -16.15 5.03
N TYR A 138 -17.69 -15.89 6.01
CA TYR A 138 -17.26 -15.36 7.29
C TYR A 138 -18.08 -15.92 8.43
N SER A 139 -17.52 -15.89 9.63
CA SER A 139 -18.22 -16.27 10.83
C SER A 139 -17.68 -15.57 12.09
N ARG A 140 -18.52 -15.49 13.11
CA ARG A 140 -18.15 -15.05 14.46
C ARG A 140 -18.66 -16.03 15.50
N ARG A 141 -17.82 -16.41 16.46
CA ARG A 141 -18.30 -17.06 17.70
C ARG A 141 -18.50 -16.02 18.78
N ASP A 142 -19.76 -15.70 19.05
CA ASP A 142 -20.14 -14.63 19.98
C ASP A 142 -19.62 -14.86 21.39
N GLY A 143 -18.94 -13.86 21.96
CA GLY A 143 -18.49 -13.83 23.35
C GLY A 143 -17.52 -14.95 23.74
N ASN A 144 -16.90 -15.63 22.76
CA ASN A 144 -15.93 -16.68 23.01
C ASN A 144 -14.83 -16.70 21.94
N THR A 145 -13.58 -16.53 22.37
CA THR A 145 -12.40 -16.53 21.50
C THR A 145 -11.86 -17.91 21.18
N VAL A 146 -12.34 -18.99 21.82
CA VAL A 146 -11.88 -20.36 21.53
C VAL A 146 -12.42 -20.82 20.17
N LEU A 147 -11.61 -21.55 19.40
CA LEU A 147 -12.07 -22.17 18.16
C LEU A 147 -13.29 -23.07 18.43
N GLY A 148 -14.35 -22.91 17.64
CA GLY A 148 -15.55 -23.72 17.82
C GLY A 148 -16.75 -23.22 17.02
N TYR A 149 -17.91 -23.80 17.32
CA TYR A 149 -19.15 -23.55 16.60
C TYR A 149 -19.62 -22.10 16.72
N HIS A 150 -19.94 -21.48 15.59
CA HIS A 150 -20.29 -20.05 15.45
C HIS A 150 -21.80 -19.77 15.30
N ASN A 151 -22.66 -20.79 15.48
CA ASN A 151 -24.12 -20.66 15.35
C ASN A 151 -24.52 -19.90 14.05
N ALA A 152 -25.48 -18.98 14.15
CA ALA A 152 -26.07 -18.22 13.05
C ALA A 152 -25.25 -16.98 12.61
N LEU A 153 -24.17 -16.63 13.33
CA LEU A 153 -23.35 -15.46 12.98
C LEU A 153 -22.35 -15.80 11.88
N ARG A 154 -22.87 -16.15 10.70
CA ARG A 154 -22.10 -16.57 9.52
C ARG A 154 -22.81 -16.17 8.25
N ASP A 155 -22.07 -15.87 7.20
CA ASP A 155 -22.65 -15.62 5.88
C ASP A 155 -21.59 -15.65 4.76
N TYR A 156 -22.02 -15.34 3.54
CA TYR A 156 -21.16 -15.09 2.39
C TYR A 156 -21.17 -13.61 2.02
N ALA A 157 -20.07 -13.16 1.40
CA ALA A 157 -20.01 -11.84 0.77
C ALA A 157 -19.19 -11.88 -0.52
N THR A 158 -19.51 -10.97 -1.45
CA THR A 158 -18.71 -10.73 -2.65
C THR A 158 -18.10 -9.34 -2.54
N LEU A 159 -16.78 -9.28 -2.42
CA LEU A 159 -16.03 -8.05 -2.25
C LEU A 159 -15.69 -7.46 -3.61
N SER A 160 -16.31 -6.34 -3.96
CA SER A 160 -15.91 -5.56 -5.13
C SER A 160 -14.53 -4.95 -4.92
N ARG A 161 -13.72 -4.92 -5.96
CA ARG A 161 -12.37 -4.35 -5.93
C ARG A 161 -12.29 -3.14 -6.84
N SER A 162 -11.43 -2.19 -6.49
CA SER A 162 -11.13 -1.01 -7.28
C SER A 162 -9.65 -0.69 -7.19
N ALA A 163 -9.13 0.00 -8.20
CA ALA A 163 -7.73 0.43 -8.21
C ALA A 163 -7.48 1.42 -7.06
N SER A 164 -6.38 1.21 -6.33
CA SER A 164 -5.89 2.12 -5.30
C SER A 164 -4.55 2.71 -5.75
N LEU A 165 -4.38 4.04 -5.62
CA LEU A 165 -3.08 4.67 -5.85
C LEU A 165 -2.25 4.55 -4.57
N ALA A 166 -1.18 3.76 -4.63
CA ALA A 166 -0.21 3.65 -3.55
C ALA A 166 0.57 4.96 -3.38
N THR A 167 0.66 5.49 -2.17
CA THR A 167 1.42 6.72 -1.85
C THR A 167 2.82 6.42 -1.30
N SER A 168 3.42 5.27 -1.63
CA SER A 168 4.81 4.94 -1.25
C SER A 168 5.85 6.01 -1.71
N ASP A 169 5.45 6.92 -2.60
CA ASP A 169 6.20 8.13 -2.97
C ASP A 169 6.32 9.20 -1.84
N LEU A 170 5.43 9.22 -0.84
CA LEU A 170 5.52 10.20 0.26
C LEU A 170 6.65 9.89 1.24
N THR A 171 7.04 8.62 1.38
CA THR A 171 8.15 8.21 2.26
C THR A 171 9.52 8.58 1.69
N LEU A 172 9.65 8.82 0.39
CA LEU A 172 10.87 9.36 -0.23
C LEU A 172 10.96 10.89 -0.10
N LYS A 173 9.81 11.57 0.06
CA LYS A 173 9.76 13.03 0.27
C LYS A 173 10.37 13.49 1.60
N SER A 174 10.48 12.63 2.62
CA SER A 174 11.08 13.00 3.91
C SER A 174 12.60 13.16 3.88
N LYS A 175 13.26 12.83 2.75
CA LYS A 175 14.68 13.11 2.48
C LYS A 175 14.89 14.12 1.34
N ALA A 176 13.82 14.71 0.80
CA ALA A 176 13.90 15.62 -0.33
C ALA A 176 14.34 17.03 0.12
N THR A 177 15.22 17.64 -0.66
CA THR A 177 15.58 19.04 -0.54
C THR A 177 14.40 19.89 -1.01
N SER A 178 13.59 20.41 -0.09
CA SER A 178 12.46 21.30 -0.39
C SER A 178 12.93 22.69 -0.84
N ILE A 179 12.09 23.35 -1.65
CA ILE A 179 12.33 24.70 -2.17
C ILE A 179 11.22 25.68 -1.77
N TYR A 180 11.60 26.94 -1.48
CA TYR A 180 10.64 27.99 -1.11
C TYR A 180 11.15 29.41 -1.42
N PRO A 181 10.28 30.38 -1.74
CA PRO A 181 8.86 30.19 -2.02
C PRO A 181 8.66 29.45 -3.36
N ASN A 182 7.52 28.79 -3.48
CA ASN A 182 7.07 28.18 -4.73
C ASN A 182 5.54 28.32 -4.80
N PRO A 183 4.98 29.22 -5.64
CA PRO A 183 5.63 29.94 -6.73
C PRO A 183 6.71 30.96 -6.32
N ALA A 184 7.72 31.14 -7.18
CA ALA A 184 8.84 32.07 -6.98
C ALA A 184 8.83 33.19 -8.03
N LYS A 185 9.29 34.39 -7.65
CA LYS A 185 9.43 35.55 -8.56
C LYS A 185 10.88 35.82 -8.94
N GLU A 186 11.74 36.02 -7.96
CA GLU A 186 13.13 36.46 -8.20
C GLU A 186 14.16 35.44 -7.70
N THR A 187 13.86 34.80 -6.57
CA THR A 187 14.77 33.87 -5.88
C THR A 187 14.01 32.67 -5.33
N VAL A 188 14.72 31.56 -5.19
CA VAL A 188 14.24 30.36 -4.49
C VAL A 188 15.31 29.88 -3.52
N ASN A 189 14.90 29.55 -2.30
CA ASN A 189 15.71 29.09 -1.19
C ASN A 189 15.54 27.57 -1.02
N PHE A 190 16.51 26.94 -0.39
CA PHE A 190 16.52 25.50 -0.11
C PHE A 190 16.60 25.24 1.40
N GLU A 191 15.75 24.38 1.96
CA GLU A 191 15.77 24.10 3.42
C GLU A 191 17.06 23.36 3.87
N ASN A 192 17.71 22.62 2.97
CA ASN A 192 18.94 21.85 3.26
C ASN A 192 20.11 22.25 2.35
N ALA A 193 20.31 23.56 2.14
CA ALA A 193 21.27 24.06 1.17
C ALA A 193 22.72 23.62 1.41
N ASP A 194 23.12 23.37 2.67
CA ASP A 194 24.48 22.97 3.02
C ASP A 194 24.90 21.64 2.39
N ASN A 195 23.94 20.79 2.04
CA ASN A 195 24.19 19.49 1.41
C ASN A 195 24.14 19.56 -0.12
N ILE A 196 23.83 20.71 -0.72
CA ILE A 196 23.72 20.87 -2.16
C ILE A 196 25.10 21.14 -2.77
N LYS A 197 25.40 20.44 -3.86
CA LYS A 197 26.58 20.63 -4.70
C LYS A 197 26.27 21.53 -5.90
N SER A 198 25.17 21.26 -6.60
CA SER A 198 24.74 22.02 -7.78
C SER A 198 23.25 21.83 -8.05
N VAL A 199 22.66 22.78 -8.77
CA VAL A 199 21.28 22.72 -9.23
C VAL A 199 21.23 23.00 -10.72
N ASP A 200 20.66 22.06 -11.46
CA ASP A 200 20.36 22.21 -12.88
C ASP A 200 18.85 22.45 -13.06
N ILE A 201 18.50 23.46 -13.85
CA ILE A 201 17.11 23.84 -14.10
C ILE A 201 16.73 23.46 -15.53
N TYR A 202 15.62 22.76 -15.66
CA TYR A 202 15.08 22.26 -16.92
C TYR A 202 13.68 22.82 -17.18
N GLU A 203 13.37 23.11 -18.44
CA GLU A 203 11.99 23.35 -18.89
C GLU A 203 11.17 22.05 -18.93
N THR A 204 9.86 22.17 -19.07
CA THR A 204 8.94 21.02 -19.24
C THR A 204 9.25 20.14 -20.45
N THR A 205 9.99 20.65 -21.43
CA THR A 205 10.45 19.91 -22.61
C THR A 205 11.72 19.09 -22.36
N GLY A 206 12.30 19.15 -21.15
CA GLY A 206 13.57 18.50 -20.80
C GLY A 206 14.82 19.28 -21.22
N ARG A 207 14.67 20.47 -21.80
CA ARG A 207 15.79 21.35 -22.13
C ARG A 207 16.38 21.97 -20.87
N LYS A 208 17.68 21.75 -20.61
CA LYS A 208 18.43 22.45 -19.55
C LYS A 208 18.54 23.93 -19.91
N VAL A 209 18.07 24.80 -19.03
CA VAL A 209 18.08 26.26 -19.22
C VAL A 209 19.05 26.98 -18.29
N LYS A 210 19.40 26.38 -17.15
CA LYS A 210 20.34 26.99 -16.20
C LYS A 210 21.09 25.92 -15.41
N SER A 211 22.31 26.23 -15.01
CA SER A 211 23.10 25.45 -14.04
C SER A 211 23.72 26.42 -13.05
N VAL A 212 23.51 26.18 -11.76
CA VAL A 212 23.95 27.08 -10.68
C VAL A 212 24.57 26.29 -9.54
N LYS A 213 25.59 26.88 -8.93
CA LYS A 213 26.07 26.46 -7.60
C LYS A 213 25.28 27.24 -6.56
N VAL A 214 24.87 26.57 -5.49
CA VAL A 214 24.13 27.21 -4.40
C VAL A 214 25.14 27.86 -3.45
N GLU A 215 25.19 29.19 -3.45
CA GLU A 215 26.00 29.98 -2.54
C GLU A 215 25.05 30.78 -1.64
N GLY A 216 25.12 30.59 -0.31
CA GLY A 216 24.25 31.32 0.64
C GLY A 216 22.81 30.83 0.72
N GLY A 217 22.53 29.59 0.30
CA GLY A 217 21.24 28.94 0.56
C GLY A 217 20.12 29.18 -0.44
N ASN A 218 20.38 29.97 -1.48
CA ASN A 218 19.39 30.35 -2.48
C ASN A 218 19.99 30.43 -3.89
N ILE A 219 19.12 30.49 -4.89
CA ILE A 219 19.48 30.78 -6.27
C ILE A 219 18.53 31.84 -6.85
N SER A 220 19.05 32.63 -7.78
CA SER A 220 18.23 33.56 -8.56
C SER A 220 17.54 32.84 -9.73
N VAL A 221 16.27 33.14 -9.93
CA VAL A 221 15.40 32.64 -11.01
C VAL A 221 14.76 33.78 -11.80
N SER A 222 15.19 35.02 -11.57
CA SER A 222 14.60 36.24 -12.16
C SER A 222 14.68 36.30 -13.69
N ASP A 223 15.70 35.67 -14.25
CA ASP A 223 15.96 35.51 -15.68
C ASP A 223 15.04 34.48 -16.36
N LEU A 224 14.32 33.67 -15.59
CA LEU A 224 13.37 32.70 -16.11
C LEU A 224 12.03 33.36 -16.42
N ARG A 225 11.44 33.00 -17.56
CA ARG A 225 10.06 33.39 -17.91
C ARG A 225 9.07 32.65 -17.01
N SER A 226 7.89 33.24 -16.78
CA SER A 226 6.80 32.60 -16.04
C SER A 226 6.46 31.24 -16.65
N GLY A 227 6.36 30.20 -15.82
CA GLY A 227 6.20 28.83 -16.28
C GLY A 227 6.59 27.78 -15.25
N SER A 228 6.48 26.51 -15.63
CA SER A 228 6.92 25.37 -14.82
C SER A 228 8.33 24.92 -15.21
N TYR A 229 9.17 24.67 -14.21
CA TYR A 229 10.53 24.16 -14.36
C TYR A 229 10.76 22.99 -13.41
N TYR A 230 11.78 22.19 -13.72
CA TYR A 230 12.25 21.11 -12.86
C TYR A 230 13.69 21.37 -12.46
N LEU A 231 13.95 21.33 -11.16
CA LEU A 231 15.27 21.45 -10.57
C LEU A 231 15.80 20.04 -10.30
N GLU A 232 16.94 19.71 -10.88
CA GLU A 232 17.75 18.55 -10.52
C GLU A 232 18.83 19.03 -9.55
N ILE A 233 18.75 18.58 -8.32
CA ILE A 233 19.62 19.00 -7.22
C ILE A 233 20.59 17.87 -6.96
N THR A 234 21.88 18.10 -7.25
CA THR A 234 22.95 17.17 -6.90
C THR A 234 23.43 17.48 -5.50
N GLN A 235 23.42 16.50 -4.61
CA GLN A 235 23.95 16.61 -3.26
C GLN A 235 25.46 16.32 -3.23
N LYS A 236 26.12 16.73 -2.14
CA LYS A 236 27.56 16.53 -1.92
C LYS A 236 27.94 15.04 -1.86
N ASP A 237 27.03 14.18 -1.40
CA ASP A 237 27.19 12.72 -1.35
C ASP A 237 26.97 12.04 -2.72
N GLY A 238 26.61 12.80 -3.75
CA GLY A 238 26.36 12.31 -5.10
C GLY A 238 24.91 11.88 -5.36
N THR A 239 24.02 11.95 -4.37
CA THR A 239 22.60 11.67 -4.59
C THR A 239 21.91 12.80 -5.37
N LEU A 240 20.84 12.46 -6.08
CA LEU A 240 20.00 13.41 -6.82
C LEU A 240 18.64 13.55 -6.14
N SER A 241 18.16 14.77 -6.02
CA SER A 241 16.77 15.10 -5.68
C SER A 241 16.17 16.00 -6.76
N TYR A 242 14.84 15.99 -6.88
CA TYR A 242 14.14 16.73 -7.93
C TYR A 242 12.99 17.54 -7.35
N GLU A 243 12.91 18.81 -7.72
CA GLU A 243 11.84 19.70 -7.27
C GLU A 243 11.19 20.44 -8.44
N LYS A 244 9.88 20.61 -8.37
CA LYS A 244 9.14 21.40 -9.37
C LYS A 244 9.09 22.85 -8.92
N LEU A 245 9.58 23.77 -9.75
CA LEU A 245 9.47 25.21 -9.55
C LEU A 245 8.35 25.79 -10.42
N ILE A 246 7.50 26.63 -9.83
CA ILE A 246 6.54 27.49 -10.53
C ILE A 246 7.12 28.91 -10.51
N LYS A 247 7.49 29.44 -11.67
CA LYS A 247 7.97 30.81 -11.85
C LYS A 247 6.81 31.72 -12.21
N GLU A 248 6.67 32.83 -11.49
CA GLU A 248 5.76 33.94 -11.79
C GLU A 248 6.48 35.09 -12.47
#